data_AF-A0A1W5ZYI7-F1
#
_entry.id   AF-A0A1W5ZYI7-F1
#
_cell.length_a   1.000
_cell.length_b   1.000
_cell.length_c   1.000
_cell.angle_alpha   90.00
_cell.angle_beta   90.00
_cell.angle_gamma   90.00
#
_symmetry.space_group_name_H-M   'P 1'
#
loop_
_entity.id
_entity.type
_entity.pdbx_description
1 polymer ?
#
loop_
_entity_poly.entity_id
_entity_poly.type
_entity_poly.pdbx_seq_one_letter_code
_entity_poly.pdbx_strand_id
1 'polypeptide(L)' 'MKMLLLFLAILSQLTAYVLIFFYLWSGVILLLCSYVFLAMILIYLICERRQEKLEELDNDYRDY' A
#
# COMPACT_ATOMS: atom_id res chain seq x y z
N MET A 1 -4.72 10.31 5.46
CA MET A 1 -4.24 8.96 5.88
C MET A 1 -3.66 8.15 4.73
N LYS A 2 -4.35 8.02 3.58
CA LYS A 2 -3.94 7.20 2.42
C LYS A 2 -2.54 7.54 1.88
N MET A 3 -2.20 8.82 1.72
CA MET A 3 -0.86 9.25 1.30
C MET A 3 0.24 8.94 2.33
N LEU A 4 -0.06 8.97 3.62
CA LEU A 4 0.92 8.67 4.68
C LEU A 4 1.34 7.20 4.65
N LEU A 5 0.40 6.29 4.39
CA LEU A 5 0.68 4.85 4.25
C LEU A 5 1.58 4.56 3.05
N LEU A 6 1.31 5.18 1.90
CA LEU A 6 2.17 5.08 0.72
C LEU A 6 3.55 5.70 0.95
N PHE A 7 3.61 6.86 1.60
CA PHE A 7 4.87 7.52 1.93
C PHE A 7 5.73 6.67 2.88
N LEU A 8 5.10 6.07 3.89
CA LEU A 8 5.77 5.15 4.82
C LEU A 8 6.29 3.89 4.11
N ALA A 9 5.51 3.33 3.18
CA ALA A 9 5.93 2.18 2.39
C ALA A 9 7.14 2.50 1.49
N ILE A 10 7.15 3.67 0.85
CA ILE A 10 8.27 4.13 0.03
C ILE A 10 9.51 4.38 0.90
N LEU A 11 9.35 5.03 2.06
CA LEU A 11 10.45 5.24 3.01
C LEU A 11 11.04 3.90 3.49
N SER A 12 10.18 2.92 3.80
CA SER A 12 10.61 1.58 4.20
C SER A 12 11.39 0.85 3.10
N GLN A 13 11.03 1.04 1.84
CA GLN A 13 11.80 0.47 0.72
C GLN A 13 13.14 1.15 0.57
N LEU A 14 13.16 2.48 0.67
CA LEU A 14 14.38 3.28 0.53
C LEU A 14 15.38 2.96 1.64
N THR A 15 14.92 2.79 2.88
CA THR A 15 15.77 2.31 3.99
C THR A 15 16.26 0.88 3.77
N ALA A 16 15.43 -0.01 3.21
CA ALA A 16 15.87 -1.37 2.87
C ALA A 16 17.02 -1.37 1.84
N TYR A 17 16.92 -0.56 0.78
CA TYR A 17 17.98 -0.42 -0.22
C TYR A 17 19.28 0.12 0.40
N VAL A 18 19.20 1.10 1.29
CA VAL A 18 20.38 1.60 2.03
C VAL A 18 20.97 0.50 2.92
N LEU A 19 20.13 -0.31 3.57
CA LEU A 19 20.58 -1.37 4.46
C LEU A 19 21.34 -2.48 3.73
N ILE A 20 20.97 -2.77 2.48
CA ILE A 20 21.64 -3.79 1.64
C ILE A 20 23.14 -3.48 1.45
N PHE A 21 23.53 -2.21 1.43
CA PHE A 21 24.95 -1.82 1.32
C PHE A 21 25.79 -2.22 2.54
N PHE A 22 25.18 -2.32 3.72
CA PHE A 22 25.88 -2.69 4.96
C PHE A 22 25.69 -4.16 5.31
N TYR A 23 24.48 -4.69 5.12
CA TYR A 23 24.10 -6.05 5.48
C TYR A 23 23.20 -6.66 4.40
N LEU A 24 23.83 -7.39 3.46
CA LEU A 24 23.16 -8.01 2.31
C LEU A 24 21.94 -8.85 2.72
N TRP A 25 22.10 -9.80 3.64
CA TRP A 25 21.03 -10.74 4.00
C TRP A 25 19.85 -10.08 4.70
N SER A 26 20.09 -9.24 5.71
CA SER A 26 19.02 -8.53 6.41
C SER A 26 18.34 -7.49 5.52
N GLY A 27 19.11 -6.82 4.65
CA GLY A 27 18.58 -5.89 3.65
C GLY A 27 17.64 -6.59 2.66
N VAL A 28 18.01 -7.76 2.14
CA VAL A 28 17.16 -8.53 1.22
C VAL A 28 15.86 -9.00 1.89
N ILE A 29 15.93 -9.48 3.14
CA ILE A 29 14.74 -9.91 3.89
C ILE A 29 13.81 -8.72 4.14
N LEU A 30 14.35 -7.58 4.57
CA LEU A 30 13.57 -6.37 4.84
C LEU A 30 12.94 -5.83 3.55
N LEU A 31 13.68 -5.89 2.43
CA LEU A 31 13.19 -5.49 1.13
C LEU A 31 12.01 -6.38 0.68
N LEU A 32 12.14 -7.71 0.76
CA LEU A 32 11.03 -8.63 0.47
C LEU A 32 9.80 -8.34 1.34
N CYS A 33 10.00 -8.13 2.64
CA CYS A 33 8.92 -7.80 3.57
C CYS A 33 8.22 -6.48 3.18
N SER A 34 8.99 -5.46 2.79
CA SER A 34 8.46 -4.16 2.36
C SER A 34 7.61 -4.25 1.08
N TYR A 35 7.97 -5.14 0.14
CA TYR A 35 7.17 -5.40 -1.06
C TYR A 35 5.85 -6.10 -0.74
N VAL A 36 5.85 -7.07 0.18
CA VAL A 36 4.62 -7.72 0.66
C VAL A 36 3.70 -6.70 1.34
N PHE A 37 4.26 -5.82 2.16
CA PHE A 37 3.51 -4.76 2.82
C PHE A 37 2.90 -3.78 1.81
N LEU A 38 3.65 -3.38 0.78
CA LEU A 38 3.14 -2.53 -0.30
C LEU A 38 1.99 -3.22 -1.06
N ALA A 39 2.12 -4.51 -1.36
CA ALA A 39 1.06 -5.27 -2.00
C ALA A 39 -0.23 -5.28 -1.16
N MET A 40 -0.13 -5.45 0.16
CA MET A 40 -1.29 -5.36 1.05
C MET A 40 -1.95 -3.97 1.02
N ILE A 41 -1.16 -2.89 1.04
CA ILE A 41 -1.69 -1.52 0.94
C ILE A 41 -2.44 -1.32 -0.38
N LEU A 42 -1.90 -1.82 -1.50
CA LEU A 42 -2.56 -1.73 -2.80
C LEU A 42 -3.90 -2.49 -2.81
N ILE A 43 -3.93 -3.71 -2.28
CA ILE A 43 -5.18 -4.50 -2.17
C ILE A 43 -6.21 -3.75 -1.33
N TYR A 44 -5.80 -3.18 -0.19
CA TYR A 44 -6.67 -2.40 0.67
C TYR A 44 -7.27 -1.19 -0.07
N LEU A 45 -6.44 -0.41 -0.76
CA LEU A 45 -6.88 0.74 -1.55
C LEU A 45 -7.82 0.35 -2.70
N ILE A 46 -7.57 -0.79 -3.35
CA ILE A 46 -8.45 -1.32 -4.41
C ILE A 46 -9.80 -1.75 -3.82
N CYS A 47 -9.80 -2.40 -2.66
CA CYS A 47 -11.02 -2.83 -1.98
C CYS A 47 -11.87 -1.64 -1.57
N GLU A 48 -11.24 -0.63 -0.95
CA GLU A 48 -11.88 0.63 -0.56
C GLU A 48 -12.51 1.32 -1.78
N ARG A 49 -11.77 1.41 -2.89
CA ARG A 49 -12.30 1.98 -4.14
C ARG A 49 -13.45 1.18 -4.75
N ARG A 50 -13.47 -0.15 -4.57
CA ARG A 50 -14.60 -0.98 -5.00
C ARG A 50 -15.82 -0.77 -4.11
N GLN A 51 -15.64 -0.57 -2.81
CA GLN A 51 -16.73 -0.25 -1.89
C GLN A 51 -17.34 1.12 -2.19
N GLU A 52 -16.53 2.16 -2.39
CA GLU A 52 -17.01 3.50 -2.77
C GLU A 52 -17.88 3.44 -4.05
N LYS A 53 -17.47 2.65 -5.06
CA LYS A 53 -18.26 2.45 -6.28
C LYS A 53 -19.54 1.64 -6.09
N LEU A 54 -19.56 0.71 -5.14
CA LEU A 54 -20.77 -0.05 -4.81
C LEU A 54 -21.77 0.82 -4.07
N GLU A 55 -21.30 1.68 -3.16
CA GLU A 55 -22.13 2.66 -2.48
C GLU A 55 -22.71 3.69 -3.46
N GLU A 56 -21.94 4.17 -4.45
CA GLU A 56 -22.47 5.03 -5.53
C GLU A 56 -23.51 4.34 -6.42
N LEU A 57 -23.42 3.02 -6.60
CA LEU A 57 -24.37 2.25 -7.42
C LEU A 57 -25.66 1.95 -6.65
N ASP A 58 -25.55 1.71 -5.35
CA ASP A 58 -26.68 1.41 -4.45
C ASP A 58 -27.45 2.67 -4.08
N ASN A 59 -26.76 3.81 -4.01
CA ASN A 59 -27.35 5.13 -3.77
C ASN A 59 -27.84 5.73 -5.11
N ASP A 60 -28.79 5.04 -5.75
CA ASP A 60 -29.42 5.49 -6.99
C ASP A 60 -30.24 6.77 -6.71
N TYR A 61 -29.65 7.94 -6.97
CA TYR A 61 -30.30 9.26 -6.94
C TYR A 61 -31.38 9.43 -8.03
N ARG A 62 -31.88 8.34 -8.64
CA ARG A 62 -32.89 8.35 -9.69
C ARG A 62 -34.32 8.65 -9.21
N ASP A 63 -34.55 8.74 -7.90
CA ASP A 63 -35.87 8.99 -7.32
C ASP A 63 -36.08 10.45 -6.81
N TYR A 64 -35.27 11.41 -7.28
CA TYR A 64 -35.50 12.86 -7.06
C TYR A 64 -35.87 13.60 -8.34
#